data_AF-A0A1W9P425-F1
#
_entry.id   AF-A0A1W9P425-F1
#
_cell.length_a   1.000
_cell.length_b   1.000
_cell.length_c   1.000
_cell.angle_alpha   90.00
_cell.angle_beta   90.00
_cell.angle_gamma   90.00
#
_symmetry.space_group_name_H-M   'P 1'
#
loop_
_entity.id
_entity.type
_entity.pdbx_description
1 polymer ?
#
loop_
_entity_poly.entity_id
_entity_poly.type
_entity_poly.pdbx_seq_one_letter_code
_entity_poly.pdbx_strand_id
1 'polypeptide(L)' 'MLKSCLNIRGNLTFFSIFKREVIAKIDFDSLTHLQEIVEKYVNFYNKERIHAGLGYMSPEEFLKNFLNKSKGVRVF' A
#
# COMPACT_ATOMS: atom_id res chain seq x y z
N MET A 1 2.76 9.74 -3.42
CA MET A 1 2.87 8.82 -4.58
C MET A 1 1.79 7.75 -4.46
N LEU A 2 0.55 8.04 -4.87
CA LEU A 2 -0.54 7.04 -4.95
C LEU A 2 -0.44 6.28 -6.29
N LYS A 3 0.73 5.74 -6.58
CA LYS A 3 0.91 4.89 -7.76
C LYS A 3 0.54 3.48 -7.35
N SER A 4 -0.76 3.16 -7.50
CA SER A 4 -1.36 1.98 -8.16
C SER A 4 -0.66 0.60 -8.16
N CYS A 5 0.42 0.40 -7.43
CA CYS A 5 1.11 -0.86 -7.36
C CYS A 5 0.42 -1.69 -6.27
N LEU A 6 -0.42 -2.62 -6.70
CA LEU A 6 -0.44 -4.03 -6.28
C LEU A 6 -1.76 -4.67 -6.71
N ASN A 7 -1.93 -4.82 -8.03
CA ASN A 7 -2.81 -5.86 -8.56
C ASN A 7 -2.06 -7.20 -8.48
N ILE A 8 -1.96 -7.73 -7.27
CA ILE A 8 -1.44 -9.08 -7.05
C ILE A 8 -2.58 -10.02 -7.41
N ARG A 9 -2.34 -10.93 -8.36
CA ARG A 9 -3.24 -11.98 -8.85
C ARG A 9 -4.35 -12.34 -7.86
N GLY A 10 -5.57 -11.85 -8.12
CA GLY A 10 -6.76 -12.18 -7.33
C GLY A 10 -7.20 -11.09 -6.34
N ASN A 11 -7.81 -10.05 -6.88
CA ASN A 11 -9.09 -9.50 -6.41
C ASN A 11 -9.21 -8.35 -5.40
N LEU A 12 -8.19 -7.56 -5.02
CA LEU A 12 -8.49 -6.27 -4.34
C LEU A 12 -7.46 -5.17 -4.63
N THR A 13 -7.88 -4.11 -5.32
CA THR A 13 -7.09 -2.87 -5.45
C THR A 13 -7.04 -2.13 -4.11
N PHE A 14 -6.03 -1.27 -3.89
CA PHE A 14 -5.95 -0.40 -2.70
C PHE A 14 -7.31 0.23 -2.35
N PHE A 15 -8.03 0.76 -3.33
CA PHE A 15 -9.33 1.40 -3.13
C PHE A 15 -10.43 0.42 -2.74
N SER A 16 -10.45 -0.80 -3.30
CA SER A 16 -11.40 -1.85 -2.91
C SER A 16 -11.21 -2.25 -1.45
N ILE A 17 -9.95 -2.37 -1.03
CA ILE A 17 -9.59 -2.69 0.36
C ILE A 17 -9.95 -1.53 1.29
N PHE A 18 -9.55 -0.31 0.92
CA PHE A 18 -9.79 0.89 1.70
C PHE A 18 -11.29 1.13 1.93
N LYS A 19 -12.12 0.94 0.89
CA LYS A 19 -13.58 1.03 1.04
C LYS A 19 -14.13 0.03 2.06
N ARG A 20 -13.64 -1.22 2.02
CA ARG A 20 -14.11 -2.29 2.91
C ARG A 20 -13.61 -2.15 4.35
N GLU A 21 -12.36 -1.73 4.53
CA GLU A 21 -11.70 -1.72 5.84
C GLU A 21 -11.86 -0.40 6.58
N VAL A 22 -12.05 0.71 5.86
CA VAL A 22 -12.15 2.06 6.43
C VAL A 22 -13.55 2.64 6.19
N ILE A 23 -13.93 2.88 4.94
CA ILE A 23 -15.19 3.59 4.62
C ILE A 23 -16.42 2.85 5.16
N ALA A 24 -16.44 1.52 5.09
CA ALA A 24 -17.56 0.71 5.57
C ALA A 24 -17.62 0.53 7.10
N LYS A 25 -16.59 0.98 7.84
CA LYS A 25 -16.44 0.70 9.28
C LYS A 25 -16.31 1.93 10.16
N ILE A 26 -16.02 3.08 9.58
CA ILE A 26 -15.73 4.31 10.30
C ILE A 26 -16.69 5.39 9.85
N ASP A 27 -17.38 6.00 10.81
CA ASP A 27 -18.12 7.23 10.60
C ASP A 27 -17.17 8.43 10.68
N PHE A 28 -17.35 9.39 9.77
CA PHE A 28 -16.49 10.56 9.66
C PHE A 28 -17.22 11.80 10.16
N ASP A 29 -16.68 12.43 11.21
CA ASP A 29 -17.28 13.63 11.80
C ASP A 29 -17.00 14.89 10.97
N SER A 30 -15.95 14.88 10.16
CA SER A 30 -15.55 16.00 9.31
C SER A 30 -14.63 15.57 8.17
N LEU A 31 -14.46 16.46 7.19
CA LEU A 31 -13.48 16.26 6.12
C LEU A 31 -12.05 16.16 6.66
N THR A 32 -11.71 16.92 7.71
CA THR A 32 -10.40 16.85 8.37
C THR A 32 -10.18 15.49 9.02
N HIS A 33 -11.19 14.96 9.73
CA HIS A 33 -11.11 13.62 10.32
C HIS A 33 -10.89 12.53 9.25
N LEU A 34 -11.60 12.63 8.12
CA LEU A 34 -11.38 11.75 6.98
C LEU A 34 -9.95 11.84 6.43
N GLN A 35 -9.39 13.04 6.28
CA GLN A 35 -8.02 13.24 5.79
C GLN A 35 -6.99 12.58 6.72
N GLU A 36 -7.12 12.77 8.03
CA GLU A 36 -6.23 12.13 9.00
C GLU A 36 -6.29 10.60 8.95
N ILE A 37 -7.49 10.03 8.82
CA ILE A 37 -7.67 8.58 8.68
C ILE A 37 -7.03 8.08 7.38
N VAL A 38 -7.22 8.78 6.27
CA VAL A 38 -6.64 8.43 4.98
C VAL A 38 -5.11 8.43 5.07
N GLU A 39 -4.51 9.47 5.66
CA GLU A 39 -3.06 9.56 5.82
C GLU A 39 -2.50 8.42 6.66
N LYS A 40 -3.13 8.13 7.81
CA LYS A 40 -2.77 7.00 8.68
C LYS A 40 -2.87 5.67 7.92
N TYR A 41 -3.96 5.47 7.18
CA TYR A 41 -4.18 4.24 6.43
C TYR A 41 -3.18 4.06 5.28
N VAL A 42 -2.85 5.13 4.55
CA VAL A 42 -1.83 5.10 3.49
C VAL A 42 -0.46 4.78 4.07
N ASN A 43 -0.11 5.35 5.23
CA ASN A 43 1.14 5.02 5.91
C ASN A 43 1.20 3.53 6.30
N PHE A 44 0.15 3.02 6.95
CA PHE A 44 0.02 1.60 7.28
C PHE A 44 0.12 0.71 6.03
N TYR A 45 -0.64 1.03 4.98
CA TYR A 45 -0.66 0.25 3.75
C TYR A 45 0.72 0.15 3.10
N ASN A 46 1.48 1.25 3.07
CA ASN A 46 2.78 1.26 2.40
C ASN A 46 3.90 0.65 3.24
N LYS A 47 3.88 0.85 4.57
CA LYS A 47 5.00 0.49 5.45
C LYS A 47 4.83 -0.85 6.15
N GLU A 48 3.60 -1.20 6.49
CA GLU A 48 3.31 -2.28 7.44
C GLU A 48 2.45 -3.38 6.82
N ARG A 49 1.65 -3.09 5.79
CA ARG A 49 0.76 -4.09 5.21
C ARG A 49 1.52 -5.18 4.47
N ILE A 50 1.43 -6.39 5.01
CA ILE A 50 2.06 -7.56 4.42
C ILE A 50 1.22 -8.12 3.27
N HIS A 51 1.86 -8.33 2.12
CA HIS A 51 1.24 -8.94 0.95
C HIS A 51 1.86 -10.30 0.63
N ALA A 52 1.05 -11.37 0.63
CA ALA A 52 1.52 -12.72 0.31
C ALA A 52 2.20 -12.80 -1.07
N GLY A 53 1.63 -12.15 -2.10
CA GLY A 53 2.26 -12.13 -3.42
C GLY A 53 3.45 -11.18 -3.57
N LEU A 54 3.83 -10.46 -2.52
CA LEU A 54 5.13 -9.77 -2.42
C LEU A 54 6.17 -10.58 -1.65
N GLY A 55 5.88 -11.85 -1.32
CA GLY A 55 6.76 -12.65 -0.48
C GLY A 55 6.71 -12.21 0.98
N TYR A 56 5.52 -11.83 1.47
CA TYR A 56 5.30 -11.36 2.85
C TYR A 56 6.08 -10.08 3.20
N MET A 57 6.20 -9.18 2.24
CA MET A 57 6.81 -7.86 2.43
C MET A 57 5.74 -6.76 2.34
N SER A 58 6.05 -5.61 2.93
CA SER A 58 5.30 -4.38 2.67
C SER A 58 5.60 -3.81 1.28
N PRO A 59 4.72 -2.97 0.72
CA PRO A 59 4.97 -2.33 -0.56
C PRO A 59 6.28 -1.53 -0.59
N GLU A 60 6.62 -0.83 0.50
CA GLU A 60 7.86 -0.07 0.61
C GLU A 60 9.09 -0.98 0.65
N GLU A 61 9.05 -2.08 1.41
CA GLU A 61 10.13 -3.06 1.47
C GLU A 61 10.37 -3.72 0.11
N PHE A 62 9.29 -4.11 -0.57
CA PHE A 62 9.38 -4.68 -1.91
C PHE A 62 10.04 -3.70 -2.90
N LEU A 63 9.65 -2.42 -2.87
CA LEU A 63 10.25 -1.40 -3.72
C LEU A 63 11.74 -1.19 -3.41
N LYS A 64 12.11 -1.10 -2.13
CA LYS A 64 13.52 -0.99 -1.71
C LYS A 64 14.34 -2.17 -2.22
N ASN A 65 13.83 -3.39 -2.07
CA ASN A 65 14.49 -4.60 -2.54
C ASN A 65 14.62 -4.63 -4.06
N PHE A 66 13.60 -4.19 -4.78
CA PHE A 66 13.62 -4.08 -6.24
C PHE A 66 14.69 -3.08 -6.72
N LEU A 67 14.75 -1.88 -6.11
CA LEU A 67 15.73 -0.85 -6.44
C LEU A 67 17.17 -1.24 -6.09
N ASN A 68 17.38 -1.98 -4.99
CA ASN A 68 18.70 -2.48 -4.63
C ASN A 68 19.19 -3.55 -5.62
N LYS A 69 18.28 -4.41 -6.11
CA LYS A 69 18.60 -5.38 -7.15
C LYS A 69 18.96 -4.71 -8.47
N SER A 70 18.25 -3.65 -8.88
CA SER A 70 18.55 -2.96 -10.13
C SER A 70 19.87 -2.19 -10.11
N LYS A 71 20.30 -1.68 -8.94
CA LYS A 71 21.63 -1.06 -8.77
C LYS A 71 22.80 -2.04 -8.80
N GLY A 72 22.55 -3.33 -8.54
CA GLY A 72 23.57 -4.39 -8.60
C GLY A 72 23.83 -4.93 -10.01
N VAL A 73 22.95 -4.64 -10.98
CA VAL A 73 23.16 -4.98 -12.40
C VAL A 73 24.06 -3.91 -13.00
N ARG A 74 25.38 -4.08 -12.89
CA ARG A 74 26.31 -3.43 -13.83
C ARG A 74 25.99 -4.01 -15.19
N VAL A 75 25.40 -3.18 -16.05
CA VAL A 75 25.33 -3.44 -17.48
C VAL A 75 26.78 -3.40 -17.96
N PHE A 76 27.35 -4.57 -18.25
CA PHE A 76 28.62 -4.70 -18.95
C PHE A 76 28.41 -4.47 -20.43
#